data_AF-F9XMH1-F1
#
_entry.id   AF-F9XMH1-F1
#
_cell.length_a   1.000
_cell.length_b   1.000
_cell.length_c   1.000
_cell.angle_alpha   90.00
_cell.angle_beta   90.00
_cell.angle_gamma   90.00
#
_symmetry.space_group_name_H-M   'P 1'
#
loop_
_entity.id
_entity.type
_entity.pdbx_description
1 polymer ?
#
loop_
_entity_poly.entity_id
_entity_poly.type
_entity_poly.pdbx_seq_one_letter_code
_entity_poly.pdbx_strand_id
1 'polypeptide(L)'
;MSDQVQSDWQKEIDRTYHTKHDNGFEPYSAFTMNPNEYGDFSELRWWELGLYGPALLVPKEYAADFHLDPSIHLFYTPGQKGVPSDIKYEGFPVNIQMNHQLHCVNFLRQGLYFNHQYYRDSHHMTWNTTNEKALQIHLNHCVDSLRQNWADL
;
A
#
# COMPACT_ATOMS: atom_id res chain seq x y z
N MET A 1 -20.32 9.38 16.87
CA MET A 1 -20.03 8.28 15.92
C MET A 1 -20.99 7.17 16.24
N SER A 2 -21.81 6.71 15.28
CA SER A 2 -22.73 5.61 15.53
C SER A 2 -21.93 4.34 15.80
N ASP A 3 -22.29 3.60 16.85
CA ASP A 3 -21.69 2.30 17.15
C ASP A 3 -21.86 1.37 15.96
N GLN A 4 -20.79 1.21 15.17
CA GLN A 4 -20.76 0.17 14.15
C GLN A 4 -20.83 -1.17 14.86
N VAL A 5 -21.82 -1.99 14.49
CA VAL A 5 -21.97 -3.35 14.99
C VAL A 5 -20.68 -4.12 14.66
N GLN A 6 -19.93 -4.48 15.69
CA GLN A 6 -18.69 -5.22 15.53
C GLN A 6 -18.99 -6.69 15.26
N SER A 7 -18.38 -7.25 14.22
CA SER A 7 -18.40 -8.69 13.96
C SER A 7 -17.71 -9.47 15.09
N ASP A 8 -17.95 -10.78 15.19
CA ASP A 8 -17.35 -11.59 16.27
C ASP A 8 -15.82 -11.62 16.21
N TRP A 9 -15.22 -11.69 15.02
CA TRP A 9 -13.76 -11.60 14.87
C TRP A 9 -13.22 -10.21 15.28
N GLN A 10 -13.98 -9.15 15.01
CA GLN A 10 -13.59 -7.79 15.39
C GLN A 10 -13.54 -7.62 16.90
N LYS A 11 -14.38 -8.35 17.66
CA LYS A 11 -14.34 -8.34 19.13
C LYS A 11 -13.07 -9.02 19.69
N GLU A 12 -12.42 -9.88 18.91
CA GLU A 12 -11.15 -10.53 19.26
C GLU A 12 -9.92 -9.63 19.03
N ILE A 13 -10.07 -8.54 18.27
CA ILE A 13 -9.00 -7.56 18.07
C ILE A 13 -8.84 -6.74 19.34
N ASP A 14 -7.65 -6.78 19.93
CA ASP A 14 -7.28 -5.88 21.01
C ASP A 14 -7.22 -4.43 20.51
N ARG A 15 -8.12 -3.58 21.03
CA ARG A 15 -8.21 -2.14 20.72
C ARG A 15 -7.82 -1.26 21.91
N THR A 16 -7.28 -1.86 22.97
CA THR A 16 -6.82 -1.09 24.12
C THR A 16 -5.60 -0.26 23.75
N TYR A 17 -5.40 0.85 24.46
CA TYR A 17 -4.20 1.65 24.27
C TYR A 17 -2.99 0.92 24.84
N HIS A 18 -1.95 0.78 24.02
CA HIS A 18 -0.68 0.20 24.40
C HIS A 18 0.39 1.27 24.43
N THR A 19 1.21 1.28 25.48
CA THR A 19 2.46 2.05 25.42
C THR A 19 3.44 1.29 24.53
N LYS A 20 3.85 1.92 23.43
CA LYS A 20 4.92 1.44 22.56
C LYS A 20 6.13 2.35 22.77
N HIS A 21 7.29 1.76 22.96
CA HIS A 21 8.55 2.49 22.89
C HIS A 21 8.97 2.50 21.43
N ASP A 22 9.02 3.68 20.80
CA ASP A 22 9.58 3.83 19.48
C ASP A 22 11.09 3.54 19.52
N ASN A 23 11.69 3.20 18.39
CA ASN A 23 13.14 3.17 18.34
C ASN A 23 13.68 4.55 18.75
N GLY A 24 14.81 4.57 19.46
CA GLY A 24 15.50 5.82 19.73
C GLY A 24 15.86 6.53 18.41
N PHE A 25 16.34 7.78 18.51
CA PHE A 25 16.98 8.44 17.37
C PHE A 25 18.34 7.75 17.08
N GLU A 26 18.25 6.56 16.49
CA GLU A 26 19.33 5.60 16.28
C GLU A 26 19.71 5.51 14.79
N PRO A 27 20.84 4.86 14.45
CA PRO A 27 21.20 4.56 13.07
C PRO A 27 20.11 3.77 12.33
N TYR A 28 20.25 3.65 11.01
CA TYR A 28 19.27 3.00 10.16
C TYR A 28 18.83 1.62 10.67
N SER A 29 17.52 1.37 10.68
CA SER A 29 16.94 0.04 10.86
C SER A 29 17.00 -0.77 9.57
N ALA A 30 16.68 -2.07 9.64
CA ALA A 30 16.53 -2.92 8.47
C ALA A 30 15.50 -2.39 7.44
N PHE A 31 14.57 -1.50 7.83
CA PHE A 31 13.59 -0.87 6.94
C PHE A 31 14.05 0.48 6.36
N THR A 32 15.15 1.05 6.87
CA THR A 32 15.58 2.41 6.54
C THR A 32 17.06 2.50 6.13
N MET A 33 17.75 1.37 5.97
CA MET A 33 19.15 1.34 5.52
C MET A 33 19.33 2.04 4.18
N ASN A 34 20.43 2.78 4.05
CA ASN A 34 20.82 3.49 2.84
C ASN A 34 20.99 2.49 1.69
N PRO A 35 20.17 2.57 0.63
CA PRO A 35 20.24 1.61 -0.46
C PRO A 35 21.54 1.73 -1.27
N ASN A 36 22.23 2.88 -1.25
CA ASN A 36 23.53 3.03 -1.89
C ASN A 36 24.63 2.20 -1.19
N GLU A 37 24.46 1.88 0.09
CA GLU A 37 25.42 1.09 0.87
C GLU A 37 24.99 -0.38 1.00
N TYR A 38 23.69 -0.63 1.11
CA TYR A 38 23.12 -1.94 1.45
C TYR A 38 22.26 -2.55 0.35
N GLY A 39 22.17 -1.90 -0.82
CA GLY A 39 21.37 -2.35 -1.95
C GLY A 39 19.89 -2.53 -1.58
N ASP A 40 19.31 -3.62 -2.10
CA ASP A 40 17.89 -3.94 -1.92
C ASP A 40 17.55 -4.56 -0.56
N PHE A 41 18.49 -4.63 0.40
CA PHE A 41 18.21 -5.25 1.69
C PHE A 41 16.99 -4.62 2.39
N SER A 42 16.91 -3.28 2.39
CA SER A 42 15.73 -2.56 2.89
C SER A 42 14.46 -2.94 2.13
N GLU A 43 14.52 -3.03 0.79
CA GLU A 43 13.36 -3.42 -0.02
C GLU A 43 12.84 -4.81 0.31
N LEU A 44 13.74 -5.76 0.57
CA LEU A 44 13.34 -7.11 0.97
C LEU A 44 12.57 -7.09 2.28
N ARG A 45 12.95 -6.25 3.24
CA ARG A 45 12.20 -6.11 4.50
C ARG A 45 10.80 -5.54 4.28
N TRP A 46 10.65 -4.57 3.38
CA TRP A 46 9.35 -4.04 2.99
C TRP A 46 8.52 -5.07 2.22
N TRP A 47 9.15 -5.85 1.34
CA TRP A 47 8.51 -6.94 0.61
C TRP A 47 7.93 -8.01 1.56
N GLU A 48 8.67 -8.38 2.60
CA GLU A 48 8.23 -9.35 3.61
C GLU A 48 6.97 -8.91 4.37
N LEU A 49 6.66 -7.61 4.42
CA LEU A 49 5.40 -7.10 4.99
C LEU A 49 4.20 -7.28 4.05
N GLY A 50 4.38 -7.88 2.88
CA GLY A 50 3.31 -8.09 1.89
C GLY A 50 3.03 -6.86 1.04
N LEU A 51 3.96 -5.89 1.00
CA LEU A 51 3.80 -4.62 0.30
C LEU A 51 3.40 -4.77 -1.18
N TYR A 52 4.03 -5.73 -1.86
CA TYR A 52 3.83 -5.98 -3.28
C TYR A 52 2.87 -7.15 -3.53
N GLY A 53 2.04 -7.47 -2.54
CA GLY A 53 0.98 -8.46 -2.69
C GLY A 53 0.00 -8.05 -3.80
N PRO A 54 -0.54 -9.01 -4.57
CA PRO A 54 -1.53 -8.69 -5.59
C PRO A 54 -2.82 -8.16 -4.95
N ALA A 55 -3.59 -7.39 -5.72
CA ALA A 55 -4.94 -7.01 -5.32
C ALA A 55 -5.79 -8.27 -5.06
N LEU A 56 -6.60 -8.22 -4.02
CA LEU A 56 -7.62 -9.24 -3.75
C LEU A 56 -8.82 -8.96 -4.64
N LEU A 57 -9.57 -10.00 -5.00
CA LEU A 57 -10.84 -9.85 -5.70
C LEU A 57 -11.98 -10.08 -4.72
N VAL A 58 -12.87 -9.10 -4.58
CA VAL A 58 -14.17 -9.30 -3.94
C VAL A 58 -15.14 -9.82 -4.99
N PRO A 59 -15.67 -11.05 -4.85
CA PRO A 59 -16.68 -11.57 -5.76
C PRO A 59 -17.94 -10.70 -5.75
N LYS A 60 -18.65 -10.68 -6.88
CA LYS A 60 -19.82 -9.81 -7.07
C LYS A 60 -20.92 -10.07 -6.05
N GLU A 61 -21.08 -11.32 -5.61
CA GLU A 61 -22.06 -11.72 -4.61
C GLU A 61 -21.86 -11.06 -3.24
N TYR A 62 -20.64 -10.61 -2.91
CA TYR A 62 -20.32 -9.91 -1.65
C TYR A 62 -20.25 -8.39 -1.82
N ALA A 63 -20.52 -7.85 -3.01
CA ALA A 63 -20.32 -6.43 -3.31
C ALA A 63 -21.14 -5.50 -2.38
N ALA A 64 -22.37 -5.91 -2.07
CA ALA A 64 -23.28 -5.13 -1.22
C ALA A 64 -22.74 -4.92 0.20
N ASP A 65 -22.01 -5.90 0.75
CA ASP A 65 -21.43 -5.84 2.10
C ASP A 65 -20.36 -4.75 2.23
N PHE A 66 -19.75 -4.36 1.11
CA PHE A 66 -18.70 -3.35 1.03
C PHE A 66 -19.13 -2.09 0.28
N HIS A 67 -20.43 -1.95 -0.02
CA HIS A 67 -20.98 -0.85 -0.83
C HIS A 67 -20.32 -0.70 -2.22
N LEU A 68 -19.90 -1.83 -2.80
CA LEU A 68 -19.31 -1.88 -4.14
C LEU A 68 -20.41 -2.00 -5.20
N ASP A 69 -20.23 -1.25 -6.28
CA ASP A 69 -21.18 -1.15 -7.39
C ASP A 69 -20.39 -1.09 -8.70
N PRO A 70 -20.58 -2.04 -9.63
CA PRO A 70 -19.79 -2.13 -10.85
C PRO A 70 -20.07 -0.99 -11.85
N SER A 71 -21.09 -0.15 -11.60
CA SER A 71 -21.37 1.05 -12.43
C SER A 71 -20.46 2.23 -12.10
N ILE A 72 -19.89 2.27 -10.90
CA ILE A 72 -19.03 3.37 -10.43
C ILE A 72 -17.67 2.92 -9.87
N HIS A 73 -17.55 1.64 -9.50
CA HIS A 73 -16.31 1.03 -9.04
C HIS A 73 -15.68 0.16 -10.12
N LEU A 74 -14.36 0.04 -10.08
CA LEU A 74 -13.61 -0.83 -10.98
C LEU A 74 -14.05 -2.30 -10.77
N PHE A 75 -14.42 -2.96 -11.86
CA PHE A 75 -14.79 -4.38 -11.86
C PHE A 75 -13.99 -5.11 -12.94
N TYR A 76 -13.30 -6.18 -12.56
CA TYR A 76 -12.52 -7.00 -13.47
C TYR A 76 -13.38 -8.12 -14.03
N THR A 77 -13.30 -8.30 -15.35
CA THR A 77 -13.82 -9.48 -16.06
C THR A 77 -12.65 -10.16 -16.77
N PRO A 78 -12.46 -11.48 -16.62
CA PRO A 78 -11.42 -12.20 -17.34
C PRO A 78 -11.47 -11.96 -18.85
N GLY A 79 -10.32 -11.66 -19.46
CA GLY A 79 -10.21 -11.36 -20.89
C GLY A 79 -10.65 -9.95 -21.31
N GLN A 80 -11.11 -9.11 -20.38
CA GLN A 80 -11.39 -7.70 -20.66
C GLN A 80 -10.09 -6.92 -20.92
N LYS A 81 -10.11 -6.02 -21.91
CA LYS A 81 -8.98 -5.13 -22.19
C LYS A 81 -8.61 -4.30 -20.95
N GLY A 82 -7.34 -4.35 -20.56
CA GLY A 82 -6.83 -3.63 -19.39
C GLY A 82 -6.88 -4.43 -18.08
N VAL A 83 -7.44 -5.65 -18.10
CA VAL A 83 -7.35 -6.60 -16.99
C VAL A 83 -6.15 -7.53 -17.24
N PRO A 84 -5.28 -7.77 -16.24
CA PRO A 84 -4.17 -8.72 -16.36
C PRO A 84 -4.65 -10.11 -16.79
N SER A 85 -3.92 -10.76 -17.70
CA SER A 85 -4.34 -12.02 -18.33
C SER A 85 -4.31 -13.23 -17.40
N ASP A 86 -3.63 -13.11 -16.26
CA ASP A 86 -3.57 -14.10 -15.18
C ASP A 86 -4.78 -14.03 -14.23
N ILE A 87 -5.63 -13.01 -14.35
CA ILE A 87 -6.90 -12.91 -13.62
C ILE A 87 -7.91 -13.92 -14.18
N LYS A 88 -8.25 -14.92 -13.36
CA LYS A 88 -9.15 -16.03 -13.73
C LYS A 88 -10.59 -15.84 -13.28
N TYR A 89 -10.85 -14.90 -12.38
CA TYR A 89 -12.15 -14.68 -11.76
C TYR A 89 -12.59 -13.24 -11.96
N GLU A 90 -13.90 -13.03 -12.06
CA GLU A 90 -14.46 -11.69 -12.01
C GLU A 90 -14.51 -11.18 -10.56
N GLY A 91 -14.45 -9.86 -10.39
CA GLY A 91 -14.55 -9.27 -9.08
C GLY A 91 -14.04 -7.83 -9.00
N PHE A 92 -14.22 -7.23 -7.84
CA PHE A 92 -13.70 -5.91 -7.53
C PHE A 92 -12.25 -6.05 -7.02
N PRO A 93 -11.24 -5.50 -7.72
CA PRO A 93 -9.89 -5.43 -7.19
C PRO A 93 -9.87 -4.49 -5.98
N VAL A 94 -9.50 -5.04 -4.83
CA VAL A 94 -9.35 -4.30 -3.57
C VAL A 94 -7.98 -4.56 -2.96
N ASN A 95 -7.51 -3.61 -2.16
CA ASN A 95 -6.30 -3.77 -1.37
C ASN A 95 -6.64 -3.67 0.12
N ILE A 96 -5.85 -4.33 0.95
CA ILE A 96 -5.92 -4.14 2.41
C ILE A 96 -5.39 -2.73 2.72
N GLN A 97 -6.17 -1.91 3.42
CA GLN A 97 -5.80 -0.51 3.68
C GLN A 97 -4.45 -0.38 4.40
N MET A 98 -4.14 -1.29 5.33
CA MET A 98 -2.82 -1.35 5.98
C MET A 98 -1.69 -1.50 4.96
N ASN A 99 -1.84 -2.36 3.94
CA ASN A 99 -0.82 -2.52 2.90
C ASN A 99 -0.65 -1.24 2.09
N HIS A 100 -1.73 -0.52 1.79
CA HIS A 100 -1.65 0.78 1.11
C HIS A 100 -0.90 1.83 1.93
N GLN A 101 -1.09 1.84 3.26
CA GLN A 101 -0.34 2.73 4.16
C GLN A 101 1.15 2.39 4.17
N LEU A 102 1.50 1.10 4.31
CA LEU A 102 2.89 0.66 4.26
C LEU A 102 3.54 0.96 2.90
N HIS A 103 2.79 0.83 1.81
CA HIS A 103 3.23 1.24 0.46
C HIS A 103 3.57 2.71 0.39
N CYS A 104 2.69 3.57 0.89
CA CYS A 104 2.91 5.00 0.90
C CYS A 104 4.19 5.35 1.68
N VAL A 105 4.39 4.76 2.86
CA VAL A 105 5.59 5.01 3.68
C VAL A 105 6.87 4.52 2.96
N ASN A 106 6.87 3.30 2.39
CA ASN A 106 8.03 2.80 1.67
C ASN A 106 8.33 3.65 0.43
N PHE A 107 7.31 4.01 -0.34
CA PHE A 107 7.47 4.79 -1.55
C PHE A 107 8.00 6.20 -1.28
N LEU A 108 7.55 6.83 -0.19
CA LEU A 108 8.13 8.09 0.30
C LEU A 108 9.58 7.94 0.73
N ARG A 109 9.93 6.85 1.44
CA ARG A 109 11.32 6.54 1.80
C ARG A 109 12.19 6.39 0.56
N GLN A 110 11.71 5.69 -0.48
CA GLN A 110 12.41 5.56 -1.76
C GLN A 110 12.62 6.93 -2.43
N GLY A 111 11.62 7.82 -2.34
CA GLY A 111 11.67 9.18 -2.90
C GLY A 111 12.47 10.22 -2.13
N LEU A 112 13.06 9.87 -0.98
CA LEU A 112 13.95 10.78 -0.27
C LEU A 112 15.12 11.21 -1.16
N TYR A 113 15.57 12.47 -1.03
CA TYR A 113 16.58 13.03 -1.91
C TYR A 113 17.89 12.22 -1.92
N PHE A 114 18.19 11.48 -0.86
CA PHE A 114 19.37 10.62 -0.75
C PHE A 114 19.15 9.16 -1.20
N ASN A 115 17.91 8.75 -1.46
CA ASN A 115 17.55 7.39 -1.89
C ASN A 115 17.11 7.31 -3.36
N HIS A 116 16.47 8.36 -3.87
CA HIS A 116 15.75 8.31 -5.15
C HIS A 116 16.60 7.89 -6.34
N GLN A 117 17.88 8.27 -6.39
CA GLN A 117 18.77 7.93 -7.50
C GLN A 117 18.98 6.42 -7.61
N TYR A 118 19.23 5.74 -6.49
CA TYR A 118 19.34 4.28 -6.45
C TYR A 118 18.11 3.61 -7.06
N TYR A 119 16.92 4.05 -6.68
CA TYR A 119 15.68 3.44 -7.15
C TYR A 119 15.40 3.70 -8.63
N ARG A 120 15.79 4.86 -9.16
CA ARG A 120 15.77 5.14 -10.60
C ARG A 120 16.68 4.21 -11.39
N ASP A 121 17.85 3.88 -10.83
CA ASP A 121 18.84 3.03 -11.47
C ASP A 121 18.52 1.53 -11.32
N SER A 122 17.79 1.14 -10.27
CA SER A 122 17.47 -0.26 -9.90
C SER A 122 16.49 -0.99 -10.83
N HIS A 123 15.99 -0.35 -11.90
CA HIS A 123 14.89 -0.85 -12.76
C HIS A 123 13.58 -1.20 -12.03
N HIS A 124 13.42 -0.78 -10.76
CA HIS A 124 12.19 -0.99 -10.01
C HIS A 124 10.98 -0.46 -10.80
N MET A 125 9.95 -1.28 -11.01
CA MET A 125 8.87 -1.00 -11.97
C MET A 125 8.22 0.37 -11.78
N THR A 126 8.04 0.80 -10.53
CA THR A 126 7.46 2.10 -10.18
C THR A 126 8.37 3.30 -10.49
N TRP A 127 9.69 3.10 -10.44
CA TRP A 127 10.72 4.13 -10.66
C TRP A 127 11.26 4.13 -12.09
N ASN A 128 11.13 3.01 -12.79
CA ASN A 128 11.49 2.83 -14.19
C ASN A 128 10.37 3.34 -15.12
N THR A 129 10.08 4.63 -15.00
CA THR A 129 9.08 5.33 -15.82
C THR A 129 9.70 6.52 -16.53
N THR A 130 9.33 6.73 -17.79
CA THR A 130 9.67 7.97 -18.52
C THR A 130 8.73 9.13 -18.15
N ASN A 131 7.71 8.87 -17.33
CA ASN A 131 6.70 9.85 -16.93
C ASN A 131 6.97 10.39 -15.52
N GLU A 132 7.84 11.39 -15.43
CA GLU A 132 8.18 12.09 -14.18
C GLU A 132 6.98 12.68 -13.45
N LYS A 133 5.99 13.16 -14.21
CA LYS A 133 4.78 13.75 -13.63
C LYS A 133 3.97 12.69 -12.87
N ALA A 134 3.90 11.47 -13.38
CA ALA A 134 3.22 10.37 -12.69
C ALA A 134 3.90 10.03 -11.36
N LEU A 135 5.23 10.01 -11.33
CA LEU A 135 6.01 9.76 -10.12
C LEU A 135 5.76 10.84 -9.05
N GLN A 136 5.79 12.12 -9.44
CA GLN A 136 5.50 13.24 -8.54
C GLN A 136 4.07 13.20 -8.00
N ILE A 137 3.09 12.90 -8.86
CA ILE A 137 1.69 12.74 -8.44
C ILE A 137 1.58 11.62 -7.42
N HIS A 138 2.26 10.49 -7.63
CA HIS A 138 2.20 9.35 -6.72
C HIS A 138 2.84 9.69 -5.37
N LEU A 139 4.01 10.33 -5.34
CA LEU A 139 4.63 10.77 -4.08
C LEU A 139 3.73 11.75 -3.32
N ASN A 140 3.12 12.72 -4.02
CA ASN A 140 2.19 13.68 -3.41
C ASN A 140 0.93 13.00 -2.88
N HIS A 141 0.40 12.02 -3.62
CA HIS A 141 -0.74 11.20 -3.17
C HIS A 141 -0.40 10.42 -1.90
N CYS A 142 0.81 9.88 -1.78
CA CYS A 142 1.26 9.18 -0.58
C CYS A 142 1.31 10.13 0.63
N VAL A 143 1.84 11.35 0.46
CA VAL A 143 1.83 12.36 1.53
C VAL A 143 0.40 12.69 1.97
N ASP A 144 -0.48 12.97 1.01
CA ASP A 144 -1.86 13.36 1.33
C ASP A 144 -2.67 12.21 1.93
N SER A 145 -2.47 10.97 1.46
CA SER A 145 -3.12 9.78 2.03
C SER A 145 -2.71 9.54 3.49
N LEU A 146 -1.42 9.68 3.82
CA LEU A 146 -0.95 9.57 5.20
C LEU A 146 -1.52 10.70 6.07
N ARG A 147 -1.56 11.94 5.56
CA ARG A 147 -2.16 13.08 6.25
C ARG A 147 -3.64 12.85 6.57
N GLN A 148 -4.44 12.40 5.59
CA GLN A 148 -5.88 12.16 5.77
C GLN A 148 -6.12 11.06 6.81
N ASN A 149 -5.40 9.94 6.73
CA ASN A 149 -5.55 8.82 7.66
C ASN A 149 -5.23 9.17 9.13
N TRP A 150 -4.45 10.22 9.39
CA TRP A 150 -4.10 10.67 10.75
C TRP A 150 -4.93 11.86 11.24
N ALA A 151 -5.59 12.58 10.35
CA ALA A 151 -6.39 13.76 10.70
C ALA A 151 -7.88 13.44 10.94
N ASP A 152 -8.35 12.25 10.54
CA ASP A 152 -9.71 11.78 10.73
C ASP A 152 -9.91 10.90 12.00
N LEU A 153 -8.93 10.91 12.92
CA LEU A 153 -9.03 10.39 14.29
C LEU A 153 -9.32 11.51 15.28
#